data_AF-A0A9E1IMC0-F1
#
_entry.id   AF-A0A9E1IMC0-F1
#
_cell.length_a   1.000
_cell.length_b   1.000
_cell.length_c   1.000
_cell.angle_alpha   90.00
_cell.angle_beta   90.00
_cell.angle_gamma   90.00
#
_symmetry.space_group_name_H-M   'P 1'
#
loop_
_entity.id
_entity.type
_entity.pdbx_description
1 polymer ?
#
loop_
_entity_poly.entity_id
_entity_poly.type
_entity_poly.pdbx_seq_one_letter_code
_entity_poly.pdbx_strand_id
1 'polypeptide(L)'
;MRLSSGLGCAAILLAWTLACTGEGQKQETKEQKEFAPGEQRTPPVKEAKSKSKKEAKPVAESIPQGKGADYSEKWLVIMSSKKELGQIPEGLGKLRESGEPHDVVTLSSTEFKSLMPCYEIVVANSFSKKKTALKYSEKLTKLGVDNYAKNVGKWVGKQAKLDAFCEGKREEVDEKCPGTIRFVEQYQGRTFAHLGLDSVLAERALAEAPQPTKLGDSSSEWISKLSVERLGSTKKDDVFEAWSDGGSSEQCKVAGFVALTRGTPHFGYFEYGDQQKPACGEPEVFAELDCKGKKLLFAAAPGKMKLASNQALPMTAGASERAWKALQEHSSFRRLRSQAQGQADREKAKLKEVPHWKKFVVNGNDYVGIEVHWTTGDANDMCGDEEVNVQGFAIIQGEEVLIHFQDAYTYTNAHLVDADGKLKLV
;
A
#
# COMPACT_ATOMS: atom_id res chain seq x y z
N MET A 1 -1.82 9.26 -70.35
CA MET A 1 -0.42 9.65 -70.51
C MET A 1 0.44 8.70 -69.70
N ARG A 2 1.35 7.99 -70.37
CA ARG A 2 2.42 7.16 -69.80
C ARG A 2 3.66 8.01 -69.54
N LEU A 3 4.49 7.56 -68.59
CA LEU A 3 5.97 7.62 -68.47
C LEU A 3 6.27 7.69 -66.95
N SER A 4 6.64 6.63 -66.23
CA SER A 4 7.82 5.73 -66.25
C SER A 4 9.14 6.33 -65.73
N SER A 5 9.84 5.48 -64.95
CA SER A 5 11.27 5.51 -64.54
C SER A 5 11.70 6.53 -63.48
N GLY A 6 12.52 6.20 -62.46
CA GLY A 6 13.21 4.96 -62.12
C GLY A 6 14.26 5.17 -61.02
N LEU A 7 14.64 4.06 -60.37
CA LEU A 7 15.90 3.71 -59.67
C LEU A 7 16.53 4.62 -58.60
N GLY A 8 16.93 3.97 -57.50
CA GLY A 8 17.99 4.46 -56.61
C GLY A 8 18.22 3.59 -55.37
N CYS A 9 18.98 2.50 -55.50
CA CYS A 9 19.54 1.71 -54.40
C CYS A 9 20.49 2.54 -53.52
N ALA A 10 20.45 2.36 -52.20
CA ALA A 10 21.65 2.36 -51.34
C ALA A 10 21.36 1.70 -49.98
N ALA A 11 21.90 0.50 -49.80
CA ALA A 11 22.10 -0.13 -48.51
C ALA A 11 23.34 0.49 -47.85
N ILE A 12 23.26 0.84 -46.56
CA ILE A 12 24.45 1.04 -45.72
C ILE A 12 24.22 0.28 -44.41
N LEU A 13 24.86 -0.88 -44.35
CA LEU A 13 25.26 -1.59 -43.14
C LEU A 13 26.41 -0.80 -42.50
N LEU A 14 26.29 -0.43 -41.23
CA LEU A 14 27.44 -0.15 -40.37
C LEU A 14 27.22 -0.80 -39.01
N ALA A 15 27.88 -1.93 -38.85
CA ALA A 15 28.13 -2.60 -37.59
C ALA A 15 29.11 -1.76 -36.77
N TRP A 16 28.79 -1.51 -35.50
CA TRP A 16 29.75 -1.11 -34.48
C TRP A 16 29.72 -2.14 -33.36
N THR A 17 30.58 -3.15 -33.50
CA THR A 17 31.08 -3.98 -32.41
C THR A 17 32.35 -3.33 -31.88
N LEU A 18 32.32 -2.82 -30.65
CA LEU A 18 33.53 -2.50 -29.90
C LEU A 18 33.50 -3.28 -28.59
N ALA A 19 34.49 -4.16 -28.50
CA ALA A 19 34.83 -4.97 -27.35
C ALA A 19 35.34 -4.09 -26.20
N CYS A 20 34.93 -4.44 -24.98
CA CYS A 20 35.68 -4.12 -23.76
C CYS A 20 35.87 -5.42 -22.97
N THR A 21 36.91 -6.15 -23.36
CA THR A 21 37.64 -7.06 -22.48
C THR A 21 38.44 -6.21 -21.49
N GLY A 22 38.26 -6.46 -20.19
CA GLY A 22 39.03 -5.85 -19.13
C GLY A 22 39.18 -6.81 -17.96
N GLU A 23 40.20 -7.65 -18.05
CA GLU A 23 40.85 -8.35 -16.92
C GLU A 23 41.21 -7.29 -15.85
N GLY A 24 40.90 -7.49 -14.57
CA GLY A 24 41.62 -8.40 -13.70
C GLY A 24 42.69 -7.64 -12.91
N GLN A 25 42.32 -7.07 -11.75
CA GLN A 25 43.27 -6.79 -10.67
C GLN A 25 42.68 -7.21 -9.33
N LYS A 26 43.14 -8.37 -8.85
CA LYS A 26 43.10 -8.75 -7.44
C LYS A 26 44.11 -7.88 -6.69
N GLN A 27 43.66 -7.08 -5.74
CA GLN A 27 44.53 -6.57 -4.69
C GLN A 27 44.46 -7.52 -3.49
N GLU A 28 45.58 -8.18 -3.24
CA GLU A 28 45.90 -8.85 -1.99
C GLU A 28 46.13 -7.79 -0.91
N THR A 29 45.26 -7.73 0.10
CA THR A 29 45.56 -7.05 1.36
C THR A 29 46.30 -8.01 2.28
N LYS A 30 47.58 -7.70 2.50
CA LYS A 30 48.45 -8.36 3.48
C LYS A 30 47.96 -8.10 4.90
N GLU A 31 47.85 -9.18 5.67
CA GLU A 31 47.85 -9.18 7.13
C GLU A 31 49.08 -8.43 7.68
N GLN A 32 48.86 -7.52 8.62
CA GLN A 32 49.85 -7.14 9.62
C GLN A 32 49.34 -7.63 10.98
N LYS A 33 50.00 -8.65 11.50
CA LYS A 33 49.97 -9.08 12.90
C LYS A 33 50.82 -8.13 13.71
N GLU A 34 50.24 -7.56 14.76
CA GLU A 34 50.99 -6.98 15.88
C GLU A 34 50.53 -7.67 17.17
N PHE A 35 51.51 -8.05 18.00
CA PHE A 35 51.35 -8.89 19.18
C PHE A 35 51.45 -8.07 20.48
N ALA A 36 50.60 -8.46 21.43
CA ALA A 36 50.75 -8.45 22.90
C ALA A 36 50.66 -7.11 23.66
N PRO A 37 50.49 -7.10 25.01
CA PRO A 37 50.05 -8.15 25.96
C PRO A 37 48.89 -7.71 26.89
N GLY A 38 48.18 -8.65 27.53
CA GLY A 38 47.23 -8.32 28.58
C GLY A 38 46.38 -9.50 29.06
N GLU A 39 47.01 -10.43 29.77
CA GLU A 39 46.40 -11.62 30.37
C GLU A 39 45.69 -11.24 31.68
N GLN A 40 44.37 -11.40 31.76
CA GLN A 40 43.65 -11.60 33.02
C GLN A 40 42.70 -12.79 32.85
N ARG A 41 43.08 -13.93 33.45
CA ARG A 41 42.29 -15.15 33.50
C ARG A 41 41.24 -15.04 34.60
N THR A 42 39.96 -15.06 34.23
CA THR A 42 38.85 -15.39 35.13
C THR A 42 38.65 -16.92 35.17
N PRO A 43 38.30 -17.49 36.34
CA PRO A 43 38.08 -18.93 36.48
C PRO A 43 36.80 -19.40 35.76
N PRO A 44 36.74 -20.69 35.34
CA PRO A 44 35.64 -21.21 34.54
C PRO A 44 34.36 -21.36 35.38
N VAL A 45 33.29 -20.70 34.93
CA VAL A 45 31.93 -20.96 35.40
C VAL A 45 31.49 -22.32 34.84
N LYS A 46 31.10 -23.22 35.74
CA LYS A 46 30.52 -24.54 35.39
C LYS A 46 29.25 -24.34 34.56
N GLU A 47 29.28 -24.79 33.30
CA GLU A 47 28.09 -24.93 32.47
C GLU A 47 27.09 -25.90 33.13
N ALA A 48 25.97 -25.35 33.58
CA ALA A 48 24.79 -26.14 33.89
C ALA A 48 24.22 -26.66 32.56
N LYS A 49 24.30 -27.98 32.37
CA LYS A 49 23.64 -28.69 31.26
C LYS A 49 22.12 -28.48 31.34
N SER A 50 21.64 -27.43 30.68
CA SER A 50 20.23 -27.23 30.37
C SER A 50 19.80 -28.32 29.40
N LYS A 51 18.93 -29.22 29.87
CA LYS A 51 18.24 -30.18 29.00
C LYS A 51 17.35 -29.38 28.06
N SER A 52 17.83 -29.17 26.83
CA SER A 52 17.03 -28.67 25.71
C SER A 52 15.79 -29.55 25.56
N LYS A 53 14.66 -29.04 26.03
CA LYS A 53 13.34 -29.58 25.75
C LYS A 53 13.12 -29.35 24.27
N LYS A 54 13.14 -30.43 23.50
CA LYS A 54 12.88 -30.44 22.06
C LYS A 54 11.43 -29.95 21.86
N GLU A 55 11.24 -28.65 21.73
CA GLU A 55 9.95 -28.08 21.35
C GLU A 55 9.57 -28.68 20.00
N ALA A 56 8.49 -29.46 20.01
CA ALA A 56 7.89 -29.94 18.79
C ALA A 56 7.49 -28.71 17.97
N LYS A 57 8.01 -28.60 16.74
CA LYS A 57 7.49 -27.63 15.77
C LYS A 57 5.96 -27.82 15.71
N PRO A 58 5.16 -26.77 15.94
CA PRO A 58 3.72 -26.87 15.76
C PRO A 58 3.48 -27.29 14.31
N VAL A 59 2.78 -28.42 14.13
CA VAL A 59 2.28 -28.83 12.83
C VAL A 59 1.32 -27.73 12.40
N ALA A 60 1.63 -27.06 11.28
CA ALA A 60 0.79 -26.01 10.74
C ALA A 60 -0.63 -26.58 10.54
N GLU A 61 -1.59 -26.05 11.28
CA GLU A 61 -2.94 -26.59 11.31
C GLU A 61 -3.70 -26.14 10.06
N SER A 62 -3.86 -27.04 9.10
CA SER A 62 -4.65 -26.78 7.89
C SER A 62 -6.14 -27.04 8.12
N ILE A 63 -7.00 -26.11 7.74
CA ILE A 63 -8.45 -26.30 7.73
C ILE A 63 -8.83 -27.16 6.50
N PRO A 64 -9.65 -28.22 6.65
CA PRO A 64 -10.01 -29.08 5.53
C PRO A 64 -10.86 -28.33 4.48
N GLN A 65 -10.68 -28.69 3.21
CA GLN A 65 -11.48 -28.13 2.13
C GLN A 65 -12.85 -28.83 2.06
N GLY A 66 -13.92 -28.04 2.11
CA GLY A 66 -15.29 -28.54 2.04
C GLY A 66 -15.71 -28.89 0.61
N LYS A 67 -16.63 -29.85 0.46
CA LYS A 67 -17.28 -30.15 -0.83
C LYS A 67 -18.38 -29.12 -1.07
N GLY A 68 -18.16 -28.16 -1.97
CA GLY A 68 -19.06 -27.02 -2.15
C GLY A 68 -20.55 -27.37 -2.34
N ALA A 69 -20.84 -28.48 -3.03
CA ALA A 69 -22.22 -28.97 -3.22
C ALA A 69 -22.97 -29.21 -1.89
N ASP A 70 -22.29 -29.65 -0.84
CA ASP A 70 -22.89 -29.93 0.48
C ASP A 70 -23.36 -28.64 1.19
N TYR A 71 -22.88 -27.48 0.73
CA TYR A 71 -23.18 -26.17 1.30
C TYR A 71 -24.16 -25.35 0.44
N SER A 72 -24.56 -25.86 -0.74
CA SER A 72 -25.49 -25.18 -1.66
C SER A 72 -26.82 -24.82 -0.97
N GLU A 73 -27.28 -23.58 -1.19
CA GLU A 73 -28.59 -23.09 -0.70
C GLU A 73 -28.78 -23.12 0.83
N LYS A 74 -27.67 -23.17 1.59
CA LYS A 74 -27.66 -23.11 3.05
C LYS A 74 -27.37 -21.71 3.58
N TRP A 75 -27.64 -21.51 4.86
CA TRP A 75 -27.11 -20.39 5.63
C TRP A 75 -25.79 -20.79 6.26
N LEU A 76 -24.71 -20.15 5.85
CA LEU A 76 -23.36 -20.36 6.40
C LEU A 76 -23.11 -19.36 7.51
N VAL A 77 -22.43 -19.81 8.58
CA VAL A 77 -21.82 -18.91 9.56
C VAL A 77 -20.33 -18.85 9.24
N ILE A 78 -19.91 -17.72 8.67
CA ILE A 78 -18.59 -17.50 8.08
C ILE A 78 -17.73 -16.76 9.10
N MET A 79 -16.56 -17.32 9.42
CA MET A 79 -15.57 -16.72 10.34
C MET A 79 -14.55 -15.84 9.60
N SER A 80 -14.30 -16.13 8.32
CA SER A 80 -13.41 -15.33 7.49
C SER A 80 -13.87 -15.36 6.05
N SER A 81 -13.71 -14.24 5.36
CA SER A 81 -13.88 -14.12 3.92
C SER A 81 -12.76 -13.24 3.41
N LYS A 82 -11.67 -13.85 2.92
CA LYS A 82 -10.48 -13.16 2.44
C LYS A 82 -10.13 -13.54 1.01
N LYS A 83 -9.36 -12.71 0.30
CA LYS A 83 -8.90 -13.04 -1.06
C LYS A 83 -7.77 -14.07 -1.02
N GLU A 84 -6.98 -14.05 0.05
CA GLU A 84 -5.87 -14.96 0.31
C GLU A 84 -6.36 -16.36 0.68
N LEU A 85 -5.62 -17.37 0.23
CA LEU A 85 -5.90 -18.78 0.55
C LEU A 85 -5.19 -19.21 1.84
N GLY A 86 -5.77 -20.19 2.53
CA GLY A 86 -5.20 -20.81 3.72
C GLY A 86 -5.19 -19.92 4.97
N GLN A 87 -6.02 -18.87 5.02
CA GLN A 87 -6.06 -17.98 6.19
C GLN A 87 -6.80 -18.65 7.35
N ILE A 88 -6.13 -18.75 8.50
CA ILE A 88 -6.74 -19.25 9.73
C ILE A 88 -7.47 -18.07 10.39
N PRO A 89 -8.80 -18.14 10.60
CA PRO A 89 -9.54 -17.07 11.25
C PRO A 89 -9.08 -16.89 12.69
N GLU A 90 -9.02 -15.64 13.11
CA GLU A 90 -8.91 -15.32 14.53
C GLU A 90 -10.12 -15.91 15.28
N GLY A 91 -9.86 -16.55 16.41
CA GLY A 91 -10.91 -17.21 17.20
C GLY A 91 -11.23 -18.66 16.80
N LEU A 92 -10.59 -19.24 15.77
CA LEU A 92 -10.76 -20.68 15.47
C LEU A 92 -10.38 -21.58 16.66
N GLY A 93 -9.31 -21.25 17.37
CA GLY A 93 -8.91 -21.96 18.60
C GLY A 93 -10.01 -21.90 19.67
N LYS A 94 -10.55 -20.70 19.93
CA LYS A 94 -11.66 -20.49 20.88
C LYS A 94 -12.90 -21.31 20.50
N LEU A 95 -13.25 -21.37 19.21
CA LEU A 95 -14.37 -22.19 18.74
C LEU A 95 -14.14 -23.67 19.08
N ARG A 96 -12.96 -24.21 18.78
CA ARG A 96 -12.64 -25.62 19.07
C ARG A 96 -12.64 -25.92 20.56
N GLU A 97 -12.11 -25.03 21.37
CA GLU A 97 -12.07 -25.15 22.83
C GLU A 97 -13.46 -25.01 23.47
N SER A 98 -14.39 -24.28 22.84
CA SER A 98 -15.74 -24.05 23.39
C SER A 98 -16.61 -25.30 23.47
N GLY A 99 -16.29 -26.34 22.69
CA GLY A 99 -17.13 -27.53 22.54
C GLY A 99 -18.44 -27.31 21.78
N GLU A 100 -18.69 -26.11 21.23
CA GLU A 100 -19.83 -25.86 20.36
C GLU A 100 -19.72 -26.72 19.08
N PRO A 101 -20.82 -27.32 18.59
CA PRO A 101 -20.80 -28.13 17.38
C PRO A 101 -20.36 -27.31 16.17
N HIS A 102 -19.25 -27.71 15.56
CA HIS A 102 -18.66 -27.03 14.40
C HIS A 102 -18.30 -28.03 13.30
N ASP A 103 -18.34 -27.56 12.07
CA ASP A 103 -17.90 -28.26 10.86
C ASP A 103 -17.04 -27.29 10.06
N VAL A 104 -15.81 -27.07 10.56
CA VAL A 104 -14.96 -26.01 10.05
C VAL A 104 -14.34 -26.44 8.74
N VAL A 105 -14.68 -25.73 7.66
CA VAL A 105 -14.16 -25.98 6.32
C VAL A 105 -13.78 -24.69 5.60
N THR A 106 -12.88 -24.80 4.63
CA THR A 106 -12.65 -23.76 3.62
C THR A 106 -13.49 -24.03 2.37
N LEU A 107 -14.06 -22.97 1.78
CA LEU A 107 -14.79 -23.01 0.51
C LEU A 107 -14.31 -21.88 -0.41
N SER A 108 -14.39 -22.10 -1.73
CA SER A 108 -14.21 -21.04 -2.73
C SER A 108 -15.53 -20.31 -2.96
N SER A 109 -15.56 -18.99 -2.75
CA SER A 109 -16.76 -18.18 -2.96
C SER A 109 -17.21 -18.14 -4.43
N THR A 110 -16.27 -18.34 -5.35
CA THR A 110 -16.48 -18.38 -6.80
C THR A 110 -17.41 -19.52 -7.24
N GLU A 111 -17.53 -20.59 -6.44
CA GLU A 111 -18.35 -21.76 -6.78
C GLU A 111 -19.83 -21.60 -6.38
N PHE A 112 -20.24 -20.44 -5.86
CA PHE A 112 -21.61 -20.21 -5.38
C PHE A 112 -22.23 -18.95 -5.98
N LYS A 113 -23.54 -19.01 -6.25
CA LYS A 113 -24.33 -17.79 -6.52
C LYS A 113 -24.48 -16.96 -5.25
N SER A 114 -24.55 -15.64 -5.40
CA SER A 114 -24.79 -14.66 -4.31
C SER A 114 -23.64 -14.46 -3.32
N LEU A 115 -22.48 -15.08 -3.57
CA LEU A 115 -21.23 -14.71 -2.92
C LEU A 115 -20.41 -13.79 -3.81
N MET A 116 -19.61 -12.93 -3.18
CA MET A 116 -18.64 -12.11 -3.89
C MET A 116 -17.52 -13.04 -4.38
N PRO A 117 -17.22 -13.09 -5.69
CA PRO A 117 -16.22 -14.01 -6.22
C PRO A 117 -14.81 -13.63 -5.76
N CYS A 118 -13.87 -14.57 -5.89
CA CYS A 118 -12.44 -14.41 -5.58
C CYS A 118 -12.06 -14.44 -4.09
N TYR A 119 -12.93 -14.98 -3.23
CA TYR A 119 -12.65 -15.14 -1.80
C TYR A 119 -12.50 -16.63 -1.45
N GLU A 120 -11.58 -16.93 -0.54
CA GLU A 120 -11.67 -18.11 0.32
C GLU A 120 -12.51 -17.73 1.53
N ILE A 121 -13.52 -18.54 1.82
CA ILE A 121 -14.33 -18.38 3.02
C ILE A 121 -14.05 -19.53 3.98
N VAL A 122 -13.94 -19.21 5.27
CA VAL A 122 -13.85 -20.20 6.35
C VAL A 122 -15.19 -20.25 7.05
N VAL A 123 -15.84 -21.40 6.98
CA VAL A 123 -17.18 -21.63 7.52
C VAL A 123 -17.05 -22.33 8.87
N ALA A 124 -17.69 -21.81 9.92
CA ALA A 124 -17.76 -22.48 11.22
C ALA A 124 -18.77 -23.63 11.23
N ASN A 125 -19.93 -23.39 10.60
CA ASN A 125 -21.03 -24.36 10.48
C ASN A 125 -22.03 -23.90 9.39
N SER A 126 -22.92 -24.79 8.97
CA SER A 126 -23.97 -24.52 7.98
C SER A 126 -25.35 -24.99 8.44
N PHE A 127 -26.39 -24.26 8.05
CA PHE A 127 -27.76 -24.51 8.50
C PHE A 127 -28.77 -24.35 7.36
N SER A 128 -29.85 -25.14 7.38
CA SER A 128 -30.95 -25.00 6.42
C SER A 128 -31.87 -23.81 6.70
N LYS A 129 -31.85 -23.25 7.91
CA LYS A 129 -32.75 -22.17 8.35
C LYS A 129 -31.97 -20.96 8.85
N LYS A 130 -32.34 -19.76 8.38
CA LYS A 130 -31.78 -18.46 8.80
C LYS A 130 -31.73 -18.30 10.32
N LYS A 131 -32.85 -18.57 11.00
CA LYS A 131 -32.98 -18.38 12.46
C LYS A 131 -31.97 -19.23 13.25
N THR A 132 -31.65 -20.43 12.77
CA THR A 132 -30.67 -21.30 13.43
C THR A 132 -29.24 -20.79 13.22
N ALA A 133 -28.91 -20.36 12.00
CA ALA A 133 -27.61 -19.76 11.69
C ALA A 133 -27.35 -18.49 12.51
N LEU A 134 -28.33 -17.59 12.62
CA LEU A 134 -28.19 -16.37 13.43
C LEU A 134 -27.99 -16.67 14.92
N LYS A 135 -28.74 -17.62 15.47
CA LYS A 135 -28.52 -18.05 16.87
C LYS A 135 -27.13 -18.62 17.10
N TYR A 136 -26.59 -19.38 16.13
CA TYR A 136 -25.23 -19.90 16.22
C TYR A 136 -24.19 -18.78 16.10
N SER A 137 -24.40 -17.84 15.18
CA SER A 137 -23.58 -16.63 15.03
C SER A 137 -23.50 -15.81 16.33
N GLU A 138 -24.65 -15.56 16.99
CA GLU A 138 -24.70 -14.88 18.29
C GLU A 138 -23.92 -15.60 19.39
N LYS A 139 -23.94 -16.95 19.39
CA LYS A 139 -23.13 -17.73 20.34
C LYS A 139 -21.64 -17.53 20.10
N LEU A 140 -21.20 -17.57 18.84
CA LEU A 140 -19.80 -17.34 18.48
C LEU A 140 -19.33 -15.94 18.86
N THR A 141 -20.16 -14.91 18.64
CA THR A 141 -19.86 -13.54 19.07
C THR A 141 -19.69 -13.46 20.59
N LYS A 142 -20.53 -14.15 21.38
CA LYS A 142 -20.38 -14.21 22.85
C LYS A 142 -19.10 -14.92 23.31
N LEU A 143 -18.53 -15.80 22.47
CA LEU A 143 -17.24 -16.44 22.69
C LEU A 143 -16.05 -15.56 22.24
N GLY A 144 -16.32 -14.35 21.74
CA GLY A 144 -15.30 -13.46 21.18
C GLY A 144 -14.68 -14.05 19.90
N VAL A 145 -15.52 -14.68 19.07
CA VAL A 145 -15.18 -15.19 17.74
C VAL A 145 -15.93 -14.35 16.70
N ASP A 146 -15.17 -13.62 15.88
CA ASP A 146 -15.73 -12.80 14.81
C ASP A 146 -16.33 -13.68 13.71
N ASN A 147 -17.55 -13.33 13.30
CA ASN A 147 -18.31 -14.11 12.34
C ASN A 147 -19.51 -13.32 11.79
N TYR A 148 -20.11 -13.81 10.71
CA TYR A 148 -21.41 -13.37 10.23
C TYR A 148 -22.18 -14.52 9.55
N ALA A 149 -23.51 -14.41 9.51
CA ALA A 149 -24.36 -15.40 8.83
C ALA A 149 -24.81 -14.92 7.45
N LYS A 150 -24.60 -15.73 6.41
CA LYS A 150 -25.02 -15.41 5.03
C LYS A 150 -25.65 -16.61 4.34
N ASN A 151 -26.76 -16.39 3.63
CA ASN A 151 -27.31 -17.40 2.74
C ASN A 151 -26.42 -17.50 1.50
N VAL A 152 -25.91 -18.69 1.23
CA VAL A 152 -25.25 -18.97 -0.05
C VAL A 152 -26.29 -19.46 -1.02
N GLY A 153 -26.20 -18.98 -2.26
CA GLY A 153 -27.06 -19.45 -3.33
C GLY A 153 -26.67 -20.83 -3.80
N LYS A 154 -27.20 -21.19 -4.97
CA LYS A 154 -26.89 -22.46 -5.64
C LYS A 154 -25.39 -22.62 -5.90
N TRP A 155 -24.85 -23.79 -5.61
CA TRP A 155 -23.52 -24.20 -6.06
C TRP A 155 -23.51 -24.38 -7.59
N VAL A 156 -22.55 -23.76 -8.25
CA VAL A 156 -22.40 -23.73 -9.71
C VAL A 156 -21.14 -24.46 -10.18
N GLY A 157 -20.36 -25.01 -9.26
CA GLY A 157 -19.11 -25.70 -9.56
C GLY A 157 -17.97 -24.76 -9.93
N LYS A 158 -16.84 -25.37 -10.28
CA LYS A 158 -15.65 -24.65 -10.74
C LYS A 158 -15.95 -23.87 -12.02
N GLN A 159 -15.46 -22.65 -12.08
CA GLN A 159 -15.72 -21.74 -13.18
C GLN A 159 -14.37 -21.26 -13.73
N ALA A 160 -13.74 -22.06 -14.58
CA ALA A 160 -12.36 -21.84 -15.02
C ALA A 160 -12.03 -20.38 -15.44
N LYS A 161 -12.93 -19.68 -16.13
CA LYS A 161 -12.73 -18.27 -16.50
C LYS A 161 -12.72 -17.33 -15.29
N LEU A 162 -13.62 -17.54 -14.33
CA LEU A 162 -13.70 -16.74 -13.12
C LEU A 162 -12.59 -17.12 -12.14
N ASP A 163 -12.26 -18.41 -12.04
CA ASP A 163 -11.11 -18.90 -11.26
C ASP A 163 -9.81 -18.27 -11.77
N ALA A 164 -9.57 -18.26 -13.09
CA ALA A 164 -8.40 -17.60 -13.69
C ALA A 164 -8.40 -16.07 -13.47
N PHE A 165 -9.57 -15.42 -13.54
CA PHE A 165 -9.68 -13.99 -13.20
C PHE A 165 -9.32 -13.75 -11.72
N CYS A 166 -9.79 -14.60 -10.82
CA CYS A 166 -9.50 -14.51 -9.40
C CYS A 166 -8.04 -14.83 -9.08
N GLU A 167 -7.44 -15.78 -9.78
CA GLU A 167 -6.01 -16.11 -9.69
C GLU A 167 -5.15 -14.94 -10.17
N GLY A 168 -5.45 -14.34 -11.33
CA GLY A 168 -4.77 -13.13 -11.78
C GLY A 168 -4.91 -11.94 -10.82
N LYS A 169 -6.07 -11.80 -10.16
CA LYS A 169 -6.27 -10.78 -9.10
C LYS A 169 -5.52 -11.09 -7.81
N ARG A 170 -5.19 -12.36 -7.53
CA ARG A 170 -4.33 -12.78 -6.41
C ARG A 170 -2.84 -12.68 -6.74
N GLU A 171 -2.48 -12.80 -8.01
CA GLU A 171 -1.10 -12.64 -8.49
C GLU A 171 -0.71 -11.16 -8.66
N GLU A 172 -1.68 -10.24 -8.85
CA GLU A 172 -1.50 -8.77 -8.78
C GLU A 172 -1.13 -8.24 -7.37
N VAL A 173 -0.58 -9.08 -6.47
CA VAL A 173 -0.07 -8.70 -5.14
C VAL A 173 1.39 -8.20 -5.22
N ASP A 174 2.02 -8.28 -6.38
CA ASP A 174 3.21 -7.49 -6.65
C ASP A 174 2.86 -6.00 -6.59
N GLU A 175 3.74 -5.19 -5.96
CA GLU A 175 3.65 -3.73 -6.00
C GLU A 175 3.26 -3.34 -7.43
N LYS A 176 2.09 -2.72 -7.62
CA LYS A 176 1.60 -2.34 -8.96
C LYS A 176 2.55 -1.41 -9.71
N CYS A 177 3.61 -0.95 -9.04
CA CYS A 177 4.58 0.04 -9.42
C CYS A 177 5.91 -0.20 -8.64
N PRO A 178 6.69 -1.25 -8.92
CA PRO A 178 7.98 -1.43 -8.29
C PRO A 178 8.97 -0.40 -8.86
N GLY A 179 9.51 0.47 -7.99
CA GLY A 179 10.47 1.50 -8.38
C GLY A 179 9.87 2.86 -8.80
N THR A 180 8.61 3.14 -8.48
CA THR A 180 8.02 4.47 -8.73
C THR A 180 8.39 5.51 -7.70
N ILE A 181 8.29 6.77 -8.12
CA ILE A 181 8.32 7.96 -7.26
C ILE A 181 7.27 7.79 -6.15
N ARG A 182 7.70 7.96 -4.91
CA ARG A 182 6.90 7.94 -3.69
C ARG A 182 6.84 9.35 -3.11
N PHE A 183 5.69 9.70 -2.55
CA PHE A 183 5.56 10.93 -1.78
C PHE A 183 6.25 10.77 -0.43
N VAL A 184 6.88 11.87 -0.01
CA VAL A 184 7.55 11.96 1.28
C VAL A 184 6.82 12.99 2.13
N GLU A 185 6.44 12.56 3.32
CA GLU A 185 5.86 13.41 4.35
C GLU A 185 6.88 13.63 5.46
N GLN A 186 6.91 14.84 6.02
CA GLN A 186 7.83 15.16 7.10
C GLN A 186 7.08 15.77 8.29
N TYR A 187 7.21 15.11 9.44
CA TYR A 187 6.57 15.52 10.68
C TYR A 187 7.58 15.41 11.82
N GLN A 188 7.70 16.48 12.62
CA GLN A 188 8.61 16.52 13.78
C GLN A 188 10.05 16.07 13.46
N GLY A 189 10.56 16.45 12.27
CA GLY A 189 11.91 16.10 11.81
C GLY A 189 12.09 14.65 11.34
N ARG A 190 11.02 13.84 11.30
CA ARG A 190 11.03 12.48 10.75
C ARG A 190 10.47 12.49 9.34
N THR A 191 10.90 11.51 8.55
CA THR A 191 10.60 11.43 7.12
C THR A 191 9.88 10.11 6.82
N PHE A 192 8.75 10.16 6.11
CA PHE A 192 7.90 9.02 5.83
C PHE A 192 7.64 8.93 4.33
N ALA A 193 8.07 7.85 3.69
CA ALA A 193 7.79 7.57 2.29
C ALA A 193 6.59 6.63 2.16
N HIS A 194 5.59 7.06 1.42
CA HIS A 194 4.42 6.24 1.17
C HIS A 194 4.78 5.04 0.28
N LEU A 195 4.35 3.83 0.63
CA LEU A 195 4.76 2.62 -0.08
C LEU A 195 3.84 2.24 -1.25
N GLY A 196 2.63 2.81 -1.33
CA GLY A 196 1.68 2.48 -2.40
C GLY A 196 1.36 0.97 -2.46
N LEU A 197 1.25 0.34 -1.29
CA LEU A 197 0.98 -1.09 -1.16
C LEU A 197 -0.43 -1.40 -1.69
N ASP A 198 -0.62 -2.63 -2.16
CA ASP A 198 -1.98 -3.16 -2.34
C ASP A 198 -2.72 -3.16 -1.00
N SER A 199 -4.04 -2.94 -1.04
CA SER A 199 -4.86 -2.82 0.16
C SER A 199 -4.74 -4.06 1.05
N VAL A 200 -4.56 -5.25 0.48
CA VAL A 200 -4.36 -6.49 1.24
C VAL A 200 -3.05 -6.47 2.03
N LEU A 201 -1.95 -6.03 1.42
CA LEU A 201 -0.66 -5.95 2.09
C LEU A 201 -0.66 -4.87 3.17
N ALA A 202 -1.33 -3.74 2.90
CA ALA A 202 -1.51 -2.68 3.88
C ALA A 202 -2.34 -3.17 5.09
N GLU A 203 -3.52 -3.75 4.84
CA GLU A 203 -4.39 -4.30 5.91
C GLU A 203 -3.66 -5.34 6.76
N ARG A 204 -2.88 -6.24 6.15
CA ARG A 204 -2.09 -7.22 6.89
C ARG A 204 -1.04 -6.57 7.79
N ALA A 205 -0.33 -5.58 7.27
CA ALA A 205 0.68 -4.87 8.04
C ALA A 205 0.06 -4.10 9.22
N LEU A 206 -1.14 -3.55 9.02
CA LEU A 206 -1.90 -2.82 10.03
C LEU A 206 -2.55 -3.72 11.08
N ALA A 207 -2.93 -4.96 10.74
CA ALA A 207 -3.57 -5.89 11.65
C ALA A 207 -2.69 -6.26 12.87
N GLU A 208 -1.37 -6.24 12.69
CA GLU A 208 -0.39 -6.50 13.75
C GLU A 208 0.21 -5.21 14.34
N ALA A 209 -0.30 -4.04 13.95
CA ALA A 209 0.20 -2.77 14.45
C ALA A 209 -0.07 -2.65 15.96
N PRO A 210 0.93 -2.23 16.77
CA PRO A 210 0.71 -1.94 18.18
C PRO A 210 -0.25 -0.75 18.36
N GLN A 211 -0.54 -0.39 19.60
CA GLN A 211 -1.30 0.83 19.88
C GLN A 211 -0.50 2.06 19.41
N PRO A 212 -1.13 2.98 18.65
CA PRO A 212 -0.47 4.17 18.14
C PRO A 212 -0.05 5.10 19.28
N THR A 213 1.04 5.82 19.04
CA THR A 213 1.63 6.80 19.96
C THR A 213 1.76 8.15 19.28
N LYS A 214 1.62 9.25 20.03
CA LYS A 214 1.79 10.60 19.46
C LYS A 214 3.16 10.77 18.83
N LEU A 215 3.17 11.44 17.69
CA LEU A 215 4.39 11.86 17.05
C LEU A 215 4.81 13.24 17.57
N GLY A 216 5.71 13.24 18.55
CA GLY A 216 6.16 14.46 19.23
C GLY A 216 5.06 15.08 20.09
N ASP A 217 5.01 16.42 20.11
CA ASP A 217 4.00 17.18 20.88
C ASP A 217 2.70 17.44 20.10
N SER A 218 2.66 17.00 18.84
CA SER A 218 1.49 17.18 17.99
C SER A 218 0.38 16.21 18.37
N SER A 219 -0.86 16.71 18.38
CA SER A 219 -2.04 15.89 18.56
C SER A 219 -2.59 15.34 17.24
N SER A 220 -2.13 15.86 16.10
CA SER A 220 -2.65 15.50 14.78
C SER A 220 -1.94 14.32 14.11
N GLU A 221 -0.76 13.94 14.60
CA GLU A 221 0.00 12.82 14.04
C GLU A 221 0.28 11.75 15.08
N TRP A 222 -0.03 10.52 14.71
CA TRP A 222 0.15 9.35 15.55
C TRP A 222 0.83 8.25 14.77
N ILE A 223 1.75 7.53 15.40
CA ILE A 223 2.51 6.48 14.77
C ILE A 223 2.47 5.18 15.57
N SER A 224 2.37 4.07 14.83
CA SER A 224 2.60 2.72 15.34
C SER A 224 3.73 2.07 14.60
N LYS A 225 4.80 1.68 15.30
CA LYS A 225 5.93 0.99 14.69
C LYS A 225 5.52 -0.43 14.32
N LEU A 226 5.67 -0.78 13.05
CA LEU A 226 5.38 -2.13 12.57
C LEU A 226 6.60 -3.02 12.79
N SER A 227 6.38 -4.27 13.20
CA SER A 227 7.43 -5.26 13.51
C SER A 227 8.01 -5.97 12.28
N VAL A 228 7.54 -5.59 11.09
CA VAL A 228 7.94 -6.19 9.83
C VAL A 228 9.29 -5.65 9.34
N GLU A 229 10.13 -6.51 8.77
CA GLU A 229 11.43 -6.13 8.18
C GLU A 229 11.32 -5.85 6.66
N ARG A 230 10.16 -6.17 6.07
CA ARG A 230 9.86 -5.98 4.64
C ARG A 230 8.35 -5.78 4.42
N LEU A 231 8.00 -4.84 3.54
CA LEU A 231 6.66 -4.63 3.01
C LEU A 231 6.73 -4.42 1.50
N GLY A 232 6.01 -5.26 0.75
CA GLY A 232 6.12 -5.28 -0.71
C GLY A 232 7.55 -5.59 -1.17
N SER A 233 8.09 -4.76 -2.06
CA SER A 233 9.47 -4.87 -2.54
C SER A 233 10.48 -4.16 -1.61
N THR A 234 9.98 -3.32 -0.70
CA THR A 234 10.79 -2.49 0.18
C THR A 234 11.14 -3.23 1.46
N LYS A 235 12.42 -3.23 1.86
CA LYS A 235 12.90 -3.77 3.14
C LYS A 235 13.66 -2.71 3.94
N LYS A 236 13.85 -2.98 5.22
CA LYS A 236 14.76 -2.19 6.06
C LYS A 236 16.16 -2.15 5.45
N ASP A 237 16.83 -1.03 5.65
CA ASP A 237 18.14 -0.67 5.08
C ASP A 237 18.18 -0.51 3.56
N ASP A 238 17.06 -0.67 2.85
CA ASP A 238 16.98 -0.21 1.46
C ASP A 238 17.27 1.28 1.40
N VAL A 239 17.90 1.70 0.31
CA VAL A 239 18.24 3.10 0.09
C VAL A 239 17.22 3.69 -0.86
N PHE A 240 16.67 4.84 -0.49
CA PHE A 240 15.90 5.71 -1.36
C PHE A 240 16.75 6.91 -1.69
N GLU A 241 16.73 7.36 -2.94
CA GLU A 241 17.09 8.73 -3.23
C GLU A 241 15.86 9.59 -2.97
N ALA A 242 15.98 10.63 -2.16
CA ALA A 242 14.92 11.55 -1.81
C ALA A 242 15.28 12.96 -2.25
N TRP A 243 14.27 13.76 -2.60
CA TRP A 243 14.48 15.08 -3.19
C TRP A 243 13.65 16.17 -2.51
N SER A 244 14.26 17.33 -2.36
CA SER A 244 13.62 18.54 -1.84
C SER A 244 12.83 19.32 -2.90
N ASP A 245 12.04 20.29 -2.45
CA ASP A 245 11.44 21.32 -3.32
C ASP A 245 12.50 22.15 -4.05
N GLY A 246 13.72 22.22 -3.52
CA GLY A 246 14.94 22.81 -4.07
C GLY A 246 15.59 22.03 -5.22
N GLY A 247 15.14 20.81 -5.48
CA GLY A 247 15.76 19.87 -6.42
C GLY A 247 17.05 19.21 -5.90
N SER A 248 17.46 19.50 -4.66
CA SER A 248 18.59 18.80 -4.02
C SER A 248 18.18 17.37 -3.70
N SER A 249 19.06 16.40 -3.97
CA SER A 249 18.84 15.01 -3.61
C SER A 249 19.72 14.54 -2.47
N GLU A 250 19.25 13.54 -1.74
CA GLU A 250 20.04 12.81 -0.74
C GLU A 250 19.66 11.33 -0.73
N GLN A 251 20.57 10.48 -0.24
CA GLN A 251 20.31 9.06 -0.07
C GLN A 251 19.81 8.83 1.36
N CYS A 252 18.58 8.37 1.51
CA CYS A 252 17.96 8.02 2.77
C CYS A 252 17.83 6.51 2.93
N LYS A 253 18.08 5.97 4.11
CA LYS A 253 17.84 4.55 4.38
C LYS A 253 16.46 4.31 4.95
N VAL A 254 15.82 3.20 4.61
CA VAL A 254 14.61 2.73 5.28
C VAL A 254 14.98 2.27 6.69
N ALA A 255 14.65 3.07 7.69
CA ALA A 255 14.88 2.75 9.11
C ALA A 255 13.91 1.68 9.62
N GLY A 256 12.72 1.61 9.03
CA GLY A 256 11.67 0.65 9.37
C GLY A 256 10.34 1.05 8.75
N PHE A 257 9.25 0.46 9.25
CA PHE A 257 7.90 0.70 8.76
C PHE A 257 6.99 1.18 9.89
N VAL A 258 6.06 2.07 9.56
CA VAL A 258 5.11 2.62 10.51
C VAL A 258 3.70 2.64 9.93
N ALA A 259 2.71 2.46 10.81
CA ALA A 259 1.36 2.93 10.61
C ALA A 259 1.31 4.40 11.03
N LEU A 260 1.11 5.32 10.10
CA LEU A 260 0.92 6.75 10.38
C LEU A 260 -0.57 7.07 10.30
N THR A 261 -1.10 7.65 11.37
CA THR A 261 -2.45 8.18 11.45
C THR A 261 -2.37 9.69 11.52
N ARG A 262 -3.14 10.37 10.67
CA ARG A 262 -3.17 11.83 10.52
C ARG A 262 -4.56 12.37 10.82
N GLY A 263 -4.67 13.69 10.96
CA GLY A 263 -5.93 14.41 11.08
C GLY A 263 -6.07 15.11 12.43
N THR A 264 -7.17 15.82 12.64
CA THR A 264 -7.37 16.49 13.94
C THR A 264 -7.86 15.49 14.99
N PRO A 265 -7.57 15.67 16.28
CA PRO A 265 -8.26 14.93 17.32
C PRO A 265 -9.75 15.25 17.34
N HIS A 266 -10.59 14.28 17.71
CA HIS A 266 -12.02 14.51 17.91
C HIS A 266 -12.25 15.69 18.89
N PHE A 267 -13.15 16.62 18.56
CA PHE A 267 -13.39 17.84 19.36
C PHE A 267 -13.60 17.56 20.85
N GLY A 268 -14.36 16.51 21.18
CA GLY A 268 -14.57 16.08 22.57
C GLY A 268 -13.28 15.75 23.35
N TYR A 269 -12.18 15.37 22.71
CA TYR A 269 -10.90 15.13 23.39
C TYR A 269 -10.28 16.43 23.94
N PHE A 270 -10.53 17.56 23.28
CA PHE A 270 -10.08 18.86 23.76
C PHE A 270 -10.95 19.37 24.92
N GLU A 271 -12.28 19.15 24.87
CA GLU A 271 -13.20 19.55 25.94
C GLU A 271 -13.04 18.73 27.23
N TYR A 272 -12.70 17.44 27.10
CA TYR A 272 -12.56 16.52 28.25
C TYR A 272 -11.09 16.28 28.68
N GLY A 273 -10.12 16.94 28.03
CA GLY A 273 -8.70 16.82 28.35
C GLY A 273 -8.07 15.45 28.02
N ASP A 274 -8.79 14.58 27.31
CA ASP A 274 -8.31 13.26 26.90
C ASP A 274 -7.49 13.35 25.62
N GLN A 275 -6.32 13.98 25.72
CA GLN A 275 -5.41 14.08 24.59
C GLN A 275 -4.71 12.75 24.26
N GLN A 276 -5.07 11.62 24.88
CA GLN A 276 -4.37 10.34 24.72
C GLN A 276 -4.96 9.46 23.61
N LYS A 277 -5.84 10.02 22.77
CA LYS A 277 -6.48 9.28 21.68
C LYS A 277 -6.01 9.74 20.30
N PRO A 278 -5.88 8.80 19.34
CA PRO A 278 -5.48 9.10 17.97
C PRO A 278 -6.39 10.11 17.28
N ALA A 279 -5.82 10.78 16.27
CA ALA A 279 -6.57 11.55 15.28
C ALA A 279 -7.60 10.66 14.55
N CYS A 280 -8.63 11.28 13.97
CA CYS A 280 -9.74 10.54 13.36
C CYS A 280 -9.41 9.88 12.01
N GLY A 281 -8.23 10.12 11.43
CA GLY A 281 -7.83 9.49 10.17
C GLY A 281 -7.61 7.98 10.31
N GLU A 282 -7.68 7.28 9.18
CA GLU A 282 -7.32 5.87 9.14
C GLU A 282 -5.79 5.71 9.19
N PRO A 283 -5.25 4.66 9.84
CA PRO A 283 -3.82 4.38 9.81
C PRO A 283 -3.39 3.91 8.42
N GLU A 284 -2.25 4.42 7.97
CA GLU A 284 -1.68 4.10 6.67
C GLU A 284 -0.22 3.65 6.80
N VAL A 285 0.23 2.82 5.86
CA VAL A 285 1.56 2.20 5.94
C VAL A 285 2.61 3.01 5.19
N PHE A 286 3.64 3.43 5.93
CA PHE A 286 4.80 4.17 5.40
C PHE A 286 6.11 3.44 5.70
N ALA A 287 7.11 3.67 4.86
CA ALA A 287 8.51 3.47 5.22
C ALA A 287 9.02 4.72 5.94
N GLU A 288 9.58 4.55 7.13
CA GLU A 288 10.31 5.63 7.80
C GLU A 288 11.72 5.71 7.20
N LEU A 289 12.08 6.89 6.71
CA LEU A 289 13.36 7.17 6.10
C LEU A 289 14.28 7.92 7.07
N ASP A 290 15.51 7.42 7.22
CA ASP A 290 16.62 8.12 7.87
C ASP A 290 17.29 9.05 6.85
N CYS A 291 16.86 10.31 6.85
CA CYS A 291 17.34 11.38 5.99
C CYS A 291 18.02 12.48 6.82
N LYS A 292 19.01 13.17 6.25
CA LYS A 292 19.73 14.29 6.89
C LYS A 292 19.19 15.66 6.49
N GLY A 293 18.48 15.78 5.36
CA GLY A 293 18.00 17.05 4.83
C GLY A 293 16.69 17.53 5.45
N LYS A 294 16.40 18.81 5.21
CA LYS A 294 15.23 19.51 5.73
C LYS A 294 14.33 19.83 4.54
N LYS A 295 13.13 19.25 4.50
CA LYS A 295 12.07 19.44 3.51
C LYS A 295 12.20 18.61 2.22
N LEU A 296 11.97 17.31 2.34
CA LEU A 296 11.86 16.37 1.23
C LEU A 296 10.41 16.26 0.74
N LEU A 297 10.21 16.08 -0.56
CA LEU A 297 8.91 15.95 -1.21
C LEU A 297 8.68 14.55 -1.81
N PHE A 298 9.74 13.97 -2.36
CA PHE A 298 9.66 12.72 -3.12
C PHE A 298 10.81 11.80 -2.74
N ALA A 299 10.60 10.50 -2.91
CA ALA A 299 11.64 9.48 -2.77
C ALA A 299 11.43 8.35 -3.78
N ALA A 300 12.49 7.74 -4.28
CA ALA A 300 12.43 6.61 -5.19
C ALA A 300 13.65 5.72 -4.99
N ALA A 301 13.63 4.49 -5.52
CA ALA A 301 14.81 3.66 -5.51
C ALA A 301 15.98 4.35 -6.27
N PRO A 302 17.25 4.14 -5.89
CA PRO A 302 18.37 4.92 -6.40
C PRO A 302 18.54 4.70 -7.90
N GLY A 303 18.88 5.76 -8.62
CA GLY A 303 19.08 5.71 -10.08
C GLY A 303 17.78 5.58 -10.90
N LYS A 304 16.61 5.57 -10.25
CA LYS A 304 15.31 5.62 -10.95
C LYS A 304 14.90 7.05 -11.34
N MET A 305 15.54 8.07 -10.78
CA MET A 305 15.22 9.47 -11.03
C MET A 305 16.49 10.31 -10.90
N LYS A 306 16.71 11.33 -11.76
CA LYS A 306 17.69 12.39 -11.51
C LYS A 306 16.98 13.72 -11.60
N LEU A 307 16.88 14.51 -10.55
CA LEU A 307 16.35 15.88 -10.70
C LEU A 307 17.43 16.81 -11.26
N ALA A 308 17.10 17.60 -12.29
CA ALA A 308 17.89 18.76 -12.67
C ALA A 308 17.47 19.94 -11.77
N SER A 309 18.45 20.64 -11.19
CA SER A 309 18.23 21.68 -10.19
C SER A 309 17.26 22.77 -10.64
N ASN A 310 16.55 23.35 -9.67
CA ASN A 310 15.62 24.45 -9.82
C ASN A 310 16.20 25.66 -10.59
N GLN A 311 15.89 25.73 -11.87
CA GLN A 311 15.40 26.98 -12.41
C GLN A 311 13.88 26.88 -12.36
N ALA A 312 13.24 27.83 -11.67
CA ALA A 312 11.83 28.12 -11.83
C ALA A 312 11.63 28.58 -13.28
N LEU A 313 11.61 27.62 -14.20
CA LEU A 313 11.35 27.89 -15.60
C LEU A 313 9.88 28.29 -15.67
N PRO A 314 9.56 29.51 -16.14
CA PRO A 314 8.18 29.95 -16.26
C PRO A 314 7.42 28.89 -17.08
N MET A 315 6.35 28.36 -16.52
CA MET A 315 5.48 27.47 -17.29
C MET A 315 4.93 28.27 -18.46
N THR A 316 5.00 27.70 -19.65
CA THR A 316 4.10 28.16 -20.70
C THR A 316 2.68 27.78 -20.23
N ALA A 317 1.76 28.76 -20.26
CA ALA A 317 0.38 28.55 -19.77
C ALA A 317 -0.27 27.26 -20.33
N GLY A 318 0.10 26.86 -21.55
CA GLY A 318 -0.43 25.66 -22.20
C GLY A 318 0.05 24.30 -21.64
N ALA A 319 1.20 24.22 -20.97
CA ALA A 319 1.61 22.96 -20.32
C ALA A 319 0.73 22.68 -19.09
N SER A 320 0.49 23.72 -18.29
CA SER A 320 -0.35 23.68 -17.10
C SER A 320 -1.82 23.37 -17.41
N GLU A 321 -2.35 23.96 -18.47
CA GLU A 321 -3.75 23.77 -18.85
C GLU A 321 -4.01 22.36 -19.37
N ARG A 322 -3.08 21.80 -20.17
CA ARG A 322 -3.14 20.40 -20.61
C ARG A 322 -3.07 19.44 -19.44
N ALA A 323 -2.19 19.72 -18.49
CA ALA A 323 -2.06 18.96 -17.25
C ALA A 323 -3.36 18.89 -16.48
N TRP A 324 -3.98 20.06 -16.30
CA TRP A 324 -5.25 20.20 -15.62
C TRP A 324 -6.32 19.37 -16.28
N LYS A 325 -6.44 19.54 -17.60
CA LYS A 325 -7.47 18.88 -18.39
C LYS A 325 -7.32 17.36 -18.35
N ALA A 326 -6.10 16.84 -18.54
CA ALA A 326 -5.83 15.41 -18.46
C ALA A 326 -6.15 14.84 -17.07
N LEU A 327 -5.80 15.58 -16.01
CA LEU A 327 -6.17 15.23 -14.64
C LEU A 327 -7.69 15.16 -14.48
N GLN A 328 -8.43 16.19 -14.92
CA GLN A 328 -9.90 16.25 -14.83
C GLN A 328 -10.61 15.16 -15.64
N GLU A 329 -10.03 14.73 -16.77
CA GLU A 329 -10.58 13.67 -17.63
C GLU A 329 -10.31 12.26 -17.07
N HIS A 330 -9.32 12.11 -16.20
CA HIS A 330 -8.97 10.82 -15.61
C HIS A 330 -10.13 10.24 -14.77
N SER A 331 -10.34 8.92 -14.90
CA SER A 331 -11.47 8.24 -14.25
C SER A 331 -11.39 8.32 -12.71
N SER A 332 -10.20 8.18 -12.14
CA SER A 332 -9.99 8.33 -10.68
C SER A 332 -10.30 9.73 -10.19
N PHE A 333 -9.89 10.80 -10.90
CA PHE A 333 -10.24 12.17 -10.55
C PHE A 333 -11.76 12.34 -10.52
N ARG A 334 -12.44 11.93 -11.60
CA ARG A 334 -13.90 12.03 -11.70
C ARG A 334 -14.62 11.26 -10.60
N ARG A 335 -14.14 10.06 -10.28
CA ARG A 335 -14.69 9.24 -9.19
C ARG A 335 -14.52 9.94 -7.85
N LEU A 336 -13.30 10.36 -7.50
CA LEU A 336 -13.00 10.99 -6.21
C LEU A 336 -13.72 12.34 -6.07
N ARG A 337 -13.71 13.16 -7.12
CA ARG A 337 -14.49 14.41 -7.18
C ARG A 337 -15.99 14.14 -7.03
N SER A 338 -16.52 13.07 -7.63
CA SER A 338 -17.93 12.69 -7.47
C SER A 338 -18.25 12.21 -6.06
N GLN A 339 -17.31 11.51 -5.39
CA GLN A 339 -17.47 11.13 -3.98
C GLN A 339 -17.47 12.38 -3.09
N ALA A 340 -16.52 13.29 -3.32
CA ALA A 340 -16.43 14.58 -2.65
C ALA A 340 -17.70 15.42 -2.84
N GLN A 341 -18.20 15.49 -4.07
CA GLN A 341 -19.45 16.18 -4.38
C GLN A 341 -20.65 15.53 -3.70
N GLY A 342 -20.74 14.19 -3.74
CA GLY A 342 -21.83 13.47 -3.09
C GLY A 342 -21.85 13.67 -1.57
N GLN A 343 -20.70 13.90 -0.96
CA GLN A 343 -20.55 14.28 0.46
C GLN A 343 -21.03 15.73 0.68
N ALA A 344 -20.51 16.69 -0.10
CA ALA A 344 -20.94 18.09 -0.06
C ALA A 344 -22.47 18.24 -0.22
N ASP A 345 -23.08 17.47 -1.12
CA ASP A 345 -24.53 17.48 -1.36
C ASP A 345 -25.31 16.97 -0.14
N ARG A 346 -24.82 15.95 0.57
CA ARG A 346 -25.44 15.43 1.81
C ARG A 346 -25.43 16.48 2.91
N GLU A 347 -24.34 17.22 3.02
CA GLU A 347 -24.16 18.31 3.98
C GLU A 347 -24.85 19.62 3.59
N LYS A 348 -25.35 19.72 2.34
CA LYS A 348 -25.85 20.97 1.75
C LYS A 348 -24.76 22.07 1.72
N ALA A 349 -23.52 21.67 1.54
CA ALA A 349 -22.36 22.55 1.43
C ALA A 349 -21.92 22.72 -0.04
N LYS A 350 -21.12 23.76 -0.30
CA LYS A 350 -20.53 23.99 -1.63
C LYS A 350 -19.13 23.38 -1.69
N LEU A 351 -18.91 22.46 -2.62
CA LEU A 351 -17.57 21.94 -2.90
C LEU A 351 -16.70 23.01 -3.59
N LYS A 352 -15.52 23.27 -3.03
CA LYS A 352 -14.49 24.16 -3.55
C LYS A 352 -13.29 23.33 -4.00
N GLU A 353 -12.88 23.49 -5.25
CA GLU A 353 -11.73 22.81 -5.85
C GLU A 353 -10.54 23.78 -5.90
N VAL A 354 -9.43 23.45 -5.22
CA VAL A 354 -8.24 24.29 -5.11
C VAL A 354 -7.02 23.54 -5.64
N PRO A 355 -6.57 23.81 -6.88
CA PRO A 355 -5.36 23.22 -7.42
C PRO A 355 -4.10 23.99 -7.01
N HIS A 356 -3.09 23.26 -6.55
CA HIS A 356 -1.75 23.69 -6.19
C HIS A 356 -0.74 23.09 -7.18
N TRP A 357 0.06 23.95 -7.81
CA TRP A 357 0.95 23.57 -8.89
C TRP A 357 2.39 23.50 -8.39
N LYS A 358 3.12 22.44 -8.76
CA LYS A 358 4.55 22.25 -8.47
C LYS A 358 5.26 21.88 -9.76
N LYS A 359 6.44 22.43 -10.03
CA LYS A 359 7.26 22.06 -11.20
C LYS A 359 8.53 21.36 -10.75
N PHE A 360 8.95 20.33 -11.46
CA PHE A 360 10.21 19.61 -11.25
C PHE A 360 10.80 19.17 -12.59
N VAL A 361 12.10 18.91 -12.65
CA VAL A 361 12.78 18.47 -13.89
C VAL A 361 13.47 17.15 -13.61
N VAL A 362 13.08 16.04 -14.25
CA VAL A 362 13.74 14.71 -14.09
C VAL A 362 14.45 14.29 -15.37
N ASN A 363 15.74 13.95 -15.28
CA ASN A 363 16.58 13.49 -16.39
C ASN A 363 16.58 14.48 -17.57
N GLY A 364 16.46 15.78 -17.29
CA GLY A 364 16.36 16.84 -18.29
C GLY A 364 14.96 17.04 -18.90
N ASN A 365 13.94 16.31 -18.44
CA ASN A 365 12.55 16.49 -18.86
C ASN A 365 11.79 17.32 -17.82
N ASP A 366 10.93 18.23 -18.27
CA ASP A 366 10.04 19.02 -17.43
C ASP A 366 8.85 18.19 -16.93
N TYR A 367 8.50 18.37 -15.66
CA TYR A 367 7.33 17.79 -15.03
C TYR A 367 6.52 18.77 -14.21
N VAL A 368 5.20 18.58 -14.24
CA VAL A 368 4.21 19.36 -13.51
C VAL A 368 3.44 18.48 -12.55
N GLY A 369 3.66 18.73 -11.26
CA GLY A 369 2.89 18.35 -10.09
C GLY A 369 1.59 19.14 -10.00
N ILE A 370 0.43 18.49 -9.94
CA ILE A 370 -0.84 19.18 -9.62
C ILE A 370 -1.46 18.55 -8.39
N GLU A 371 -1.37 19.20 -7.24
CA GLU A 371 -2.05 18.85 -6.01
C GLU A 371 -3.46 19.46 -5.98
N VAL A 372 -4.54 18.69 -5.84
CA VAL A 372 -5.91 19.26 -5.86
C VAL A 372 -6.61 19.00 -4.56
N HIS A 373 -7.08 20.04 -3.87
CA HIS A 373 -7.87 19.93 -2.64
C HIS A 373 -9.36 20.19 -2.92
N TRP A 374 -10.28 19.43 -2.32
CA TRP A 374 -11.74 19.56 -2.51
C TRP A 374 -12.51 19.88 -1.23
N THR A 375 -12.53 21.12 -0.78
CA THR A 375 -13.08 21.47 0.55
C THR A 375 -14.57 21.86 0.51
N THR A 376 -15.28 21.70 1.64
CA THR A 376 -16.69 22.11 1.82
C THR A 376 -16.85 23.33 2.74
N GLY A 377 -15.91 24.29 2.71
CA GLY A 377 -15.96 25.46 3.59
C GLY A 377 -14.65 26.24 3.68
N ASP A 378 -14.40 26.84 4.85
CA ASP A 378 -13.17 27.58 5.19
C ASP A 378 -11.95 26.68 5.45
N ALA A 379 -12.07 25.36 5.26
CA ALA A 379 -11.03 24.37 5.53
C ALA A 379 -10.70 24.25 7.02
N ASN A 380 -11.72 24.12 7.86
CA ASN A 380 -11.51 23.79 9.27
C ASN A 380 -11.35 22.28 9.38
N ASP A 381 -10.10 21.84 9.38
CA ASP A 381 -9.63 20.45 9.53
C ASP A 381 -10.07 19.78 10.85
N MET A 382 -10.98 20.38 11.64
CA MET A 382 -11.42 19.90 12.95
C MET A 382 -12.41 18.74 12.81
N CYS A 383 -12.08 17.61 13.44
CA CYS A 383 -12.98 16.46 13.55
C CYS A 383 -14.31 16.86 14.18
N GLY A 384 -15.32 16.99 13.31
CA GLY A 384 -16.65 17.45 13.64
C GLY A 384 -17.44 17.85 12.39
N ASP A 385 -16.74 18.31 11.35
CA ASP A 385 -17.31 18.48 10.01
C ASP A 385 -16.60 17.55 9.02
N GLU A 386 -17.38 16.90 8.16
CA GLU A 386 -16.98 15.90 7.18
C GLU A 386 -16.30 16.57 5.97
N GLU A 387 -15.31 17.44 6.23
CA GLU A 387 -14.55 18.10 5.18
C GLU A 387 -13.82 17.07 4.32
N VAL A 388 -14.06 17.15 3.03
CA VAL A 388 -13.35 16.33 2.06
C VAL A 388 -11.99 16.99 1.80
N ASN A 389 -10.90 16.26 2.00
CA ASN A 389 -9.57 16.73 1.62
C ASN A 389 -8.86 15.66 0.81
N VAL A 390 -9.36 15.40 -0.40
CA VAL A 390 -8.62 14.55 -1.35
C VAL A 390 -7.51 15.38 -1.95
N GLN A 391 -6.33 14.77 -2.16
CA GLN A 391 -5.17 15.32 -2.86
C GLN A 391 -4.91 14.52 -4.15
N GLY A 392 -5.30 15.02 -5.31
CA GLY A 392 -4.83 14.46 -6.60
C GLY A 392 -3.43 14.97 -6.92
N PHE A 393 -2.52 14.20 -7.51
CA PHE A 393 -1.18 14.59 -7.97
C PHE A 393 -0.94 14.16 -9.42
N ALA A 394 -0.92 15.06 -10.42
CA ALA A 394 -0.39 14.72 -11.76
C ALA A 394 1.11 15.00 -11.86
N ILE A 395 1.83 14.30 -12.71
CA ILE A 395 3.25 14.44 -13.09
C ILE A 395 3.28 14.33 -14.62
N ILE A 396 3.87 15.26 -15.36
CA ILE A 396 3.77 15.27 -16.85
C ILE A 396 5.13 15.19 -17.48
N GLN A 397 5.33 14.40 -18.53
CA GLN A 397 6.58 14.36 -19.28
C GLN A 397 6.30 14.62 -20.76
N GLY A 398 6.55 15.84 -21.23
CA GLY A 398 6.26 16.19 -22.62
C GLY A 398 4.75 16.13 -22.92
N GLU A 399 4.31 15.13 -23.67
CA GLU A 399 2.87 14.85 -23.90
C GLU A 399 2.31 13.76 -22.97
N GLU A 400 3.16 13.02 -22.24
CA GLU A 400 2.73 11.96 -21.34
C GLU A 400 2.27 12.54 -20.00
N VAL A 401 1.18 12.02 -19.43
CA VAL A 401 0.59 12.49 -18.17
C VAL A 401 0.54 11.32 -17.18
N LEU A 402 1.49 11.29 -16.26
CA LEU A 402 1.42 10.43 -15.09
C LEU A 402 0.44 11.03 -14.08
N ILE A 403 -0.49 10.22 -13.57
CA ILE A 403 -1.50 10.72 -12.64
C ILE A 403 -1.52 9.81 -11.41
N HIS A 404 -1.36 10.44 -10.26
CA HIS A 404 -1.43 9.87 -8.93
C HIS A 404 -2.61 10.48 -8.17
N PHE A 405 -3.27 9.72 -7.31
CA PHE A 405 -4.33 10.22 -6.46
C PHE A 405 -4.15 9.73 -5.03
N GLN A 406 -4.06 10.68 -4.10
CA GLN A 406 -4.08 10.45 -2.67
C GLN A 406 -5.45 10.92 -2.15
N ASP A 407 -6.38 10.00 -1.95
CA ASP A 407 -7.59 10.29 -1.16
C ASP A 407 -7.16 10.41 0.32
N ALA A 408 -7.72 11.36 1.08
CA ALA A 408 -7.50 11.42 2.52
C ALA A 408 -8.04 10.18 3.26
N TYR A 409 -8.88 9.36 2.60
CA TYR A 409 -9.50 8.19 3.23
C TYR A 409 -9.24 6.85 2.52
N THR A 410 -8.84 6.80 1.24
CA THR A 410 -8.44 5.54 0.54
C THR A 410 -7.57 5.76 -0.71
N TYR A 411 -6.31 5.31 -0.73
CA TYR A 411 -5.46 5.47 -1.93
C TYR A 411 -6.04 4.80 -3.17
N THR A 412 -6.02 5.54 -4.29
CA THR A 412 -6.20 4.98 -5.62
C THR A 412 -4.88 5.03 -6.36
N ASN A 413 -4.48 3.90 -6.96
CA ASN A 413 -3.16 3.65 -7.56
C ASN A 413 -2.61 4.77 -8.46
N ALA A 414 -1.27 4.84 -8.52
CA ALA A 414 -0.55 5.58 -9.56
C ALA A 414 -0.74 4.91 -10.92
N HIS A 415 -1.07 5.68 -11.95
CA HIS A 415 -1.10 5.20 -13.32
C HIS A 415 -0.22 6.11 -14.19
N LEU A 416 0.76 5.50 -14.86
CA LEU A 416 1.47 6.10 -15.98
C LEU A 416 0.54 6.07 -17.17
N VAL A 417 0.13 7.25 -17.64
CA VAL A 417 -0.75 7.37 -18.79
C VAL A 417 -0.03 8.18 -19.86
N ASP A 418 0.08 7.64 -21.08
CA ASP A 418 0.64 8.42 -22.18
C ASP A 418 -0.34 9.51 -22.66
N ALA A 419 0.09 10.31 -23.63
CA ALA A 419 -0.69 11.40 -24.22
C ALA A 419 -2.06 10.97 -24.76
N ASP A 420 -2.22 9.67 -25.08
CA ASP A 420 -3.43 9.08 -25.64
C ASP A 420 -4.33 8.44 -24.58
N GLY A 421 -4.01 8.59 -23.29
CA GLY A 421 -4.80 8.00 -22.22
C GLY A 421 -4.52 6.50 -22.00
N LYS A 422 -3.46 5.93 -22.58
CA LYS A 422 -3.11 4.51 -22.40
C LYS A 422 -2.15 4.30 -21.25
N LEU A 423 -2.47 3.30 -20.43
CA LEU A 423 -1.65 2.85 -19.32
C LEU A 423 -0.33 2.25 -19.85
N LYS A 424 0.81 2.86 -19.53
CA LYS A 424 2.13 2.27 -19.74
C LYS A 424 2.63 1.66 -18.44
N LEU A 425 2.85 0.35 -18.44
CA LEU A 425 3.70 -0.29 -17.43
C LEU A 425 5.14 0.16 -17.72
N VAL A 426 5.78 0.86 -16.78
CA VAL A 426 7.23 1.13 -16.80
C VAL A 426 7.93 0.08 -15.98
#